data_AF-A0A967AG07-F1
#
_entry.id   AF-A0A967AG07-F1
#
_cell.length_a   1.000
_cell.length_b   1.000
_cell.length_c   1.000
_cell.angle_alpha   90.00
_cell.angle_beta   90.00
_cell.angle_gamma   90.00
#
_symmetry.space_group_name_H-M   'P 1'
#
loop_
_entity.id
_entity.type
_entity.pdbx_description
1 polymer ?
#
loop_
_entity_poly.entity_id
_entity_poly.type
_entity_poly.pdbx_seq_one_letter_code
_entity_poly.pdbx_strand_id
1 'polypeptide(L)'
;MRSRQPSTYKQPRRAAARVVLSLACLLGAMGVITGQASAHVVYGDPLNVNGNQNNYVSSNAGWLAGQNPTTFTDSHINRFFKFELTETSNVNFTISAISGFQYVPYGTTTVVTALDDLNPGYSLFSPIASNLSHDGAPYPGQTPFATWSPFALPHGSDPGAPTDPNSQKWGEYRSNADFTMANDLGEAPTSHFIAGDGTSTGNSISGNYVLGPGIYNLVVGGNNQANLDSLFNNMVASGACATAGAECDAYTAARIGRGFNIQFTAAPVPVPAAVYLFGTGLVGLAGLARRRMKASA
;
A
#
# COMPACT_ATOMS: atom_id res chain seq x y z
N MET A 1 54.64 -49.41 -20.07
CA MET A 1 53.87 -49.41 -21.34
C MET A 1 52.44 -49.02 -21.00
N ARG A 2 52.01 -47.76 -21.20
CA ARG A 2 51.17 -47.28 -22.35
C ARG A 2 50.18 -48.37 -22.81
N SER A 3 48.85 -48.16 -22.86
CA SER A 3 48.15 -47.03 -23.47
C SER A 3 46.64 -47.06 -23.14
N ARG A 4 46.03 -45.89 -22.88
CA ARG A 4 45.02 -45.19 -23.71
C ARG A 4 43.54 -45.46 -23.34
N GLN A 5 42.86 -44.38 -22.95
CA GLN A 5 41.40 -44.24 -22.91
C GLN A 5 40.78 -44.30 -24.33
N PRO A 6 39.44 -44.41 -24.42
CA PRO A 6 38.71 -43.18 -24.80
C PRO A 6 37.40 -42.89 -24.03
N SER A 7 37.16 -41.58 -23.95
CA SER A 7 35.97 -40.79 -23.61
C SER A 7 34.60 -41.36 -24.03
N THR A 8 33.59 -41.20 -23.16
CA THR A 8 32.20 -40.99 -23.58
C THR A 8 31.51 -39.89 -22.78
N TYR A 9 31.01 -38.92 -23.53
CA TYR A 9 30.20 -37.76 -23.17
C TYR A 9 28.78 -38.20 -22.76
N LYS A 10 28.23 -37.68 -21.66
CA LYS A 10 26.78 -37.77 -21.34
C LYS A 10 26.18 -36.39 -21.17
N GLN A 11 25.26 -36.06 -22.08
CA GLN A 11 24.39 -34.89 -22.08
C GLN A 11 23.31 -34.94 -20.98
N PRO A 12 22.72 -33.79 -20.60
CA PRO A 12 21.87 -33.64 -19.42
C PRO A 12 20.44 -34.16 -19.65
N ARG A 13 19.89 -34.86 -18.65
CA ARG A 13 18.49 -35.27 -18.64
C ARG A 13 17.60 -34.09 -18.29
N ARG A 14 16.69 -33.81 -19.22
CA ARG A 14 15.66 -32.77 -19.20
C ARG A 14 14.69 -32.96 -18.03
N ALA A 15 14.32 -31.83 -17.43
CA ALA A 15 13.19 -31.67 -16.55
C ALA A 15 11.88 -32.04 -17.27
N ALA A 16 11.03 -32.82 -16.61
CA ALA A 16 9.64 -33.05 -16.98
C ALA A 16 8.82 -33.06 -15.68
N ALA A 17 8.54 -31.88 -15.15
CA ALA A 17 7.56 -31.72 -14.08
C ALA A 17 6.18 -31.57 -14.74
N ARG A 18 5.32 -32.54 -14.44
CA ARG A 18 3.95 -32.66 -14.91
C ARG A 18 3.10 -31.52 -14.34
N VAL A 19 2.42 -30.80 -15.23
CA VAL A 19 1.31 -29.90 -14.92
C VAL A 19 0.14 -30.76 -14.43
N VAL A 20 -0.23 -30.61 -13.17
CA VAL A 20 -1.53 -31.09 -12.65
C VAL A 20 -2.45 -29.88 -12.60
N LEU A 21 -3.36 -29.84 -13.56
CA LEU A 21 -4.50 -28.96 -13.62
C LEU A 21 -5.61 -29.58 -12.75
N SER A 22 -5.96 -28.93 -11.64
CA SER A 22 -7.15 -29.29 -10.87
C SER A 22 -8.12 -28.11 -10.87
N LEU A 23 -9.14 -28.20 -11.73
CA LEU A 23 -10.39 -27.48 -11.58
C LEU A 23 -11.01 -27.87 -10.23
N ALA A 24 -11.20 -26.91 -9.33
CA ALA A 24 -12.19 -27.00 -8.27
C ALA A 24 -13.18 -25.84 -8.44
N CYS A 25 -14.35 -26.25 -8.94
CA CYS A 25 -15.64 -25.61 -9.11
C CYS A 25 -15.87 -24.21 -8.49
N LEU A 26 -16.34 -23.34 -9.38
CA LEU A 26 -17.30 -22.26 -9.13
C LEU A 26 -18.37 -22.67 -8.08
N LEU A 27 -18.21 -22.13 -6.88
CA LEU A 27 -19.30 -21.73 -5.99
C LEU A 27 -19.03 -20.25 -5.69
N GLY A 28 -20.05 -19.40 -5.79
CA GLY A 28 -19.96 -17.94 -5.83
C GLY A 28 -18.84 -17.35 -4.98
N ALA A 29 -17.90 -16.69 -5.66
CA ALA A 29 -16.72 -16.05 -5.07
C ALA A 29 -17.10 -14.79 -4.28
N MET A 30 -17.89 -14.94 -3.22
CA MET A 30 -17.78 -14.06 -2.05
C MET A 30 -16.54 -14.53 -1.30
N GLY A 31 -15.38 -14.15 -1.82
CA GLY A 31 -14.10 -14.49 -1.19
C GLY A 31 -14.10 -13.93 0.23
N VAL A 32 -14.07 -14.84 1.22
CA VAL A 32 -13.51 -14.52 2.53
C VAL A 32 -12.02 -14.29 2.28
N ILE A 33 -11.69 -13.08 1.84
CA ILE A 33 -10.30 -12.65 1.74
C ILE A 33 -9.91 -12.37 3.18
N THR A 34 -8.96 -13.13 3.70
CA THR A 34 -8.24 -12.78 4.92
C THR A 34 -7.41 -11.52 4.64
N GLY A 35 -8.07 -10.38 4.47
CA GLY A 35 -7.42 -9.11 4.69
C GLY A 35 -7.18 -9.05 6.19
N GLN A 36 -5.95 -9.20 6.63
CA GLN A 36 -5.63 -8.72 7.97
C GLN A 36 -5.63 -7.19 7.85
N ALA A 37 -6.43 -6.48 8.64
CA ALA A 37 -6.03 -5.17 9.13
C ALA A 37 -4.78 -5.48 9.95
N SER A 38 -3.64 -5.48 9.27
CA SER A 38 -2.39 -5.88 9.87
C SER A 38 -2.06 -4.83 10.91
N ALA A 39 -1.52 -5.26 12.05
CA ALA A 39 -0.96 -4.35 13.04
C ALA A 39 0.24 -3.51 12.51
N HIS A 40 0.52 -3.65 11.22
CA HIS A 40 1.72 -3.21 10.54
C HIS A 40 1.37 -2.94 9.07
N VAL A 41 2.18 -2.13 8.42
CA VAL A 41 2.28 -2.00 6.97
C VAL A 41 2.71 -3.34 6.38
N VAL A 42 1.72 -4.08 5.90
CA VAL A 42 1.91 -5.35 5.21
C VAL A 42 1.33 -5.23 3.82
N TYR A 43 2.20 -5.46 2.83
CA TYR A 43 1.82 -5.43 1.43
C TYR A 43 1.39 -6.81 0.96
N GLY A 44 0.20 -6.89 0.36
CA GLY A 44 -0.20 -8.05 -0.43
C GLY A 44 0.54 -8.10 -1.78
N ASP A 45 -0.05 -8.82 -2.73
CA ASP A 45 0.43 -8.83 -4.11
C ASP A 45 0.48 -7.40 -4.68
N PRO A 46 1.57 -7.03 -5.38
CA PRO A 46 1.67 -5.72 -6.02
C PRO A 46 0.47 -5.43 -6.94
N LEU A 47 0.01 -4.17 -6.99
CA LEU A 47 -1.14 -3.79 -7.83
C LEU A 47 -0.90 -4.00 -9.32
N ASN A 48 0.35 -3.89 -9.79
CA ASN A 48 0.71 -4.16 -11.18
C ASN A 48 0.78 -5.67 -11.50
N VAL A 49 0.75 -6.56 -10.50
CA VAL A 49 0.65 -8.02 -10.67
C VAL A 49 -0.81 -8.45 -10.64
N ASN A 50 -1.57 -7.94 -9.66
CA ASN A 50 -3.00 -8.15 -9.56
C ASN A 50 -3.71 -6.78 -9.55
N GLY A 51 -4.12 -6.34 -10.74
CA GLY A 51 -4.76 -5.04 -10.94
C GLY A 51 -6.19 -4.94 -10.44
N ASN A 52 -6.79 -6.02 -9.95
CA ASN A 52 -8.15 -5.98 -9.41
C ASN A 52 -8.19 -6.66 -8.03
N GLN A 53 -8.25 -5.85 -6.97
CA GLN A 53 -8.15 -6.35 -5.60
C GLN A 53 -9.30 -5.86 -4.73
N ASN A 54 -9.96 -6.79 -4.04
CA ASN A 54 -10.91 -6.46 -2.97
C ASN A 54 -10.18 -6.42 -1.64
N ASN A 55 -10.50 -5.43 -0.82
CA ASN A 55 -9.90 -5.25 0.49
C ASN A 55 -10.81 -4.43 1.41
N TYR A 56 -10.32 -4.07 2.59
CA TYR A 56 -11.02 -3.15 3.48
C TYR A 56 -10.05 -2.25 4.24
N VAL A 57 -10.59 -1.14 4.74
CA VAL A 57 -9.97 -0.25 5.73
C VAL A 57 -10.75 -0.37 7.03
N SER A 58 -10.08 -0.22 8.17
CA SER A 58 -10.75 -0.10 9.46
C SER A 58 -11.17 1.35 9.65
N SER A 59 -12.44 1.65 9.85
CA SER A 59 -12.97 3.03 9.87
C SER A 59 -13.20 3.72 8.50
N ASN A 60 -14.17 4.63 8.46
CA ASN A 60 -14.43 5.57 7.35
C ASN A 60 -13.74 6.95 7.58
N ALA A 61 -12.70 7.00 8.41
CA ALA A 61 -12.04 8.25 8.78
C ALA A 61 -10.52 8.27 8.61
N GLY A 62 -9.89 7.12 8.30
CA GLY A 62 -8.44 6.97 8.39
C GLY A 62 -7.63 7.92 7.50
N TRP A 63 -8.11 8.22 6.29
CA TRP A 63 -7.40 9.13 5.38
C TRP A 63 -7.54 10.57 5.86
N LEU A 64 -8.74 10.97 6.28
CA LEU A 64 -9.00 12.32 6.79
C LEU A 64 -8.25 12.59 8.10
N ALA A 65 -8.20 11.61 9.00
CA ALA A 65 -7.44 11.70 10.25
C ALA A 65 -5.96 12.04 9.97
N GLY A 66 -5.37 11.38 8.97
CA GLY A 66 -3.97 11.57 8.58
C GLY A 66 -3.65 12.95 7.98
N GLN A 67 -4.66 13.78 7.69
CA GLN A 67 -4.42 15.14 7.20
C GLN A 67 -4.09 16.13 8.31
N ASN A 68 -4.43 15.80 9.56
CA ASN A 68 -4.21 16.68 10.68
C ASN A 68 -2.72 16.70 11.06
N PRO A 69 -2.01 17.83 10.97
CA PRO A 69 -0.58 17.93 11.24
C PRO A 69 -0.22 17.90 12.73
N THR A 70 -1.21 17.93 13.62
CA THR A 70 -1.02 17.90 15.06
C THR A 70 -1.22 16.48 15.61
N THR A 71 -2.30 15.81 15.19
CA THR A 71 -2.64 14.49 15.71
C THR A 71 -2.02 13.36 14.91
N PHE A 72 -1.76 13.57 13.62
CA PHE A 72 -1.47 12.49 12.67
C PHE A 72 -2.57 11.40 12.78
N THR A 73 -2.32 10.18 12.34
CA THR A 73 -3.30 9.09 12.50
C THR A 73 -2.65 7.74 12.78
N ASP A 74 -3.46 6.86 13.37
CA ASP A 74 -3.27 5.42 13.33
C ASP A 74 -3.16 4.93 11.88
N SER A 75 -2.07 4.25 11.52
CA SER A 75 -1.87 3.65 10.19
C SER A 75 -2.77 2.44 9.93
N HIS A 76 -3.28 1.79 10.97
CA HIS A 76 -4.11 0.58 10.94
C HIS A 76 -5.55 0.83 10.51
N ILE A 77 -5.96 2.09 10.53
CA ILE A 77 -7.24 2.54 9.96
C ILE A 77 -7.12 2.93 8.48
N ASN A 78 -5.97 2.62 7.88
CA ASN A 78 -5.67 2.78 6.47
C ASN A 78 -5.17 1.45 5.89
N ARG A 79 -5.09 1.37 4.55
CA ARG A 79 -4.65 0.18 3.82
C ARG A 79 -3.57 0.54 2.83
N PHE A 80 -2.41 -0.10 2.98
CA PHE A 80 -1.23 0.13 2.17
C PHE A 80 -1.14 -0.89 1.03
N PHE A 81 -0.90 -0.40 -0.17
CA PHE A 81 -0.62 -1.19 -1.37
C PHE A 81 0.70 -0.74 -1.98
N LYS A 82 1.38 -1.67 -2.64
CA LYS A 82 2.61 -1.38 -3.39
C LYS A 82 2.42 -1.62 -4.87
N PHE A 83 3.17 -0.88 -5.68
CA PHE A 83 3.41 -1.20 -7.08
C PHE A 83 4.79 -0.71 -7.49
N GLU A 84 5.34 -1.30 -8.55
CA GLU A 84 6.66 -0.98 -9.06
C GLU A 84 6.59 -0.64 -10.54
N LEU A 85 7.33 0.39 -10.94
CA LEU A 85 7.45 0.84 -12.32
C LEU A 85 8.91 0.71 -12.74
N THR A 86 9.16 0.02 -13.85
CA THR A 86 10.50 -0.10 -14.44
C THR A 86 10.81 1.04 -15.41
N GLU A 87 9.79 1.78 -15.85
CA GLU A 87 9.89 2.89 -16.79
C GLU A 87 8.81 3.93 -16.51
N THR A 88 8.91 5.10 -17.15
CA THR A 88 7.89 6.15 -17.00
C THR A 88 6.55 5.65 -17.53
N SER A 89 5.53 5.67 -16.69
CA SER A 89 4.23 5.04 -16.96
C SER A 89 3.05 5.95 -16.63
N ASN A 90 1.99 5.85 -17.42
CA ASN A 90 0.65 6.30 -17.05
C ASN A 90 0.05 5.32 -16.05
N VAL A 91 -0.14 5.77 -14.82
CA VAL A 91 -0.79 5.02 -13.74
C VAL A 91 -2.22 5.50 -13.59
N ASN A 92 -3.16 4.56 -13.67
CA ASN A 92 -4.58 4.82 -13.48
C ASN A 92 -5.13 3.85 -12.45
N PHE A 93 -5.94 4.37 -11.54
CA PHE A 93 -6.70 3.51 -10.65
C PHE A 93 -8.07 4.09 -10.30
N THR A 94 -8.98 3.22 -9.89
CA THR A 94 -10.26 3.56 -9.29
C THR A 94 -10.46 2.74 -8.03
N ILE A 95 -10.78 3.41 -6.94
CA ILE A 95 -11.14 2.82 -5.65
C ILE A 95 -12.65 2.97 -5.51
N SER A 96 -13.38 1.88 -5.34
CA SER A 96 -14.83 1.91 -5.15
C SER A 96 -15.23 1.11 -3.92
N ALA A 97 -16.08 1.69 -3.07
CA ALA A 97 -16.72 0.98 -1.99
C ALA A 97 -17.49 -0.23 -2.55
N ILE A 98 -17.47 -1.35 -1.82
CA ILE A 98 -18.21 -2.55 -2.18
C ILE A 98 -19.13 -2.94 -1.03
N SER A 99 -20.33 -3.39 -1.38
CA SER A 99 -21.34 -3.79 -0.40
C SER A 99 -21.15 -5.24 0.05
N GLY A 100 -21.44 -5.53 1.31
CA GLY A 100 -21.51 -6.90 1.82
C GLY A 100 -20.15 -7.61 1.87
N PHE A 101 -19.06 -6.86 1.89
CA PHE A 101 -17.73 -7.42 2.04
C PHE A 101 -17.60 -8.10 3.41
N GLN A 102 -17.09 -9.32 3.43
CA GLN A 102 -16.90 -10.09 4.67
C GLN A 102 -15.43 -10.25 4.98
N TYR A 103 -15.07 -10.09 6.24
CA TYR A 103 -13.70 -10.23 6.71
C TYR A 103 -13.65 -10.79 8.13
N VAL A 104 -12.46 -11.26 8.51
CA VAL A 104 -12.17 -11.68 9.90
C VAL A 104 -11.28 -10.60 10.51
N PRO A 105 -11.77 -9.83 11.51
CA PRO A 105 -10.97 -8.84 12.21
C PRO A 105 -9.76 -9.49 12.88
N TYR A 106 -8.68 -8.73 12.97
CA TYR A 106 -7.47 -9.16 13.68
C TYR A 106 -7.79 -9.57 15.13
N GLY A 107 -7.16 -10.65 15.59
CA GLY A 107 -7.37 -11.18 16.94
C GLY A 107 -8.68 -11.95 17.13
N THR A 108 -9.46 -12.15 16.06
CA THR A 108 -10.74 -12.87 16.13
C THR A 108 -10.79 -14.04 15.14
N THR A 109 -11.77 -14.92 15.33
CA THR A 109 -12.11 -16.01 14.39
C THR A 109 -13.49 -15.83 13.76
N THR A 110 -14.19 -14.74 14.11
CA THR A 110 -15.57 -14.50 13.69
C THR A 110 -15.58 -13.66 12.42
N VAL A 111 -16.35 -14.11 11.43
CA VAL A 111 -16.59 -13.34 10.22
C VAL A 111 -17.58 -12.21 10.54
N VAL A 112 -17.21 -10.98 10.18
CA VAL A 112 -18.10 -9.81 10.20
C VAL A 112 -18.31 -9.28 8.79
N THR A 113 -19.47 -8.65 8.61
CA THR A 113 -19.78 -7.90 7.39
C THR A 113 -19.32 -6.46 7.59
N ALA A 114 -18.54 -5.97 6.65
CA ALA A 114 -18.12 -4.57 6.58
C ALA A 114 -19.33 -3.65 6.44
N LEU A 115 -19.17 -2.40 6.87
CA LEU A 115 -20.14 -1.36 6.60
C LEU A 115 -20.01 -0.87 5.16
N ASP A 116 -21.14 -0.55 4.56
CA ASP A 116 -21.26 -0.17 3.14
C ASP A 116 -21.25 1.36 2.95
N ASP A 117 -20.58 2.09 3.85
CA ASP A 117 -20.62 3.56 3.97
C ASP A 117 -19.30 4.25 3.58
N LEU A 118 -18.33 3.54 2.98
CA LEU A 118 -17.01 4.10 2.69
C LEU A 118 -17.08 5.33 1.78
N ASN A 119 -16.49 6.42 2.26
CA ASN A 119 -16.12 7.59 1.48
C ASN A 119 -14.62 7.52 1.21
N PRO A 120 -14.15 7.01 0.06
CA PRO A 120 -12.74 6.71 -0.12
C PRO A 120 -11.89 7.97 -0.26
N GLY A 121 -10.72 7.94 0.37
CA GLY A 121 -9.59 8.81 0.11
C GLY A 121 -8.33 7.98 -0.15
N TYR A 122 -7.37 8.58 -0.84
CA TYR A 122 -6.10 7.93 -1.13
C TYR A 122 -4.91 8.89 -1.05
N SER A 123 -3.75 8.29 -0.87
CA SER A 123 -2.47 8.97 -0.86
C SER A 123 -1.43 8.15 -1.62
N LEU A 124 -0.59 8.83 -2.38
CA LEU A 124 0.48 8.27 -3.18
C LEU A 124 1.83 8.73 -2.61
N PHE A 125 2.74 7.78 -2.38
CA PHE A 125 4.08 8.06 -1.85
C PHE A 125 5.18 7.31 -2.60
N SER A 126 6.42 7.78 -2.44
CA SER A 126 7.64 7.06 -2.83
C SER A 126 8.83 7.47 -1.93
N PRO A 127 9.74 6.57 -1.53
CA PRO A 127 9.64 5.11 -1.69
C PRO A 127 8.52 4.54 -0.80
N ILE A 128 8.43 3.21 -0.74
CA ILE A 128 7.53 2.53 0.20
C ILE A 128 8.07 2.60 1.64
N ALA A 129 7.17 2.58 2.63
CA ALA A 129 7.53 2.24 4.00
C ALA A 129 8.04 0.80 4.07
N SER A 130 8.95 0.50 5.01
CA SER A 130 9.49 -0.83 5.19
C SER A 130 8.38 -1.85 5.46
N ASN A 131 8.64 -3.10 5.08
CA ASN A 131 7.71 -4.18 5.41
C ASN A 131 7.67 -4.34 6.93
N LEU A 132 6.46 -4.57 7.46
CA LEU A 132 6.18 -4.60 8.90
C LEU A 132 6.45 -3.26 9.60
N SER A 133 6.49 -2.12 8.89
CA SER A 133 6.51 -0.83 9.58
C SER A 133 5.22 -0.67 10.38
N HIS A 134 5.25 -0.13 11.60
CA HIS A 134 4.04 0.12 12.38
C HIS A 134 4.18 1.32 13.30
N ASP A 135 3.03 1.87 13.71
CA ASP A 135 3.00 2.85 14.77
C ASP A 135 3.53 2.22 16.07
N GLY A 136 4.46 2.90 16.74
CA GLY A 136 5.08 2.42 17.97
C GLY A 136 6.44 1.77 17.81
N ALA A 137 6.84 1.38 16.59
CA ALA A 137 8.19 0.93 16.32
C ALA A 137 9.20 2.06 16.63
N PRO A 138 10.21 1.83 17.49
CA PRO A 138 11.12 2.90 17.89
C PRO A 138 12.13 3.24 16.80
N TYR A 139 12.38 4.53 16.57
CA TYR A 139 13.49 5.00 15.73
C TYR A 139 14.04 6.37 16.17
N PRO A 140 15.29 6.71 15.80
CA PRO A 140 15.86 8.02 16.09
C PRO A 140 15.03 9.16 15.47
N GLY A 141 14.51 10.05 16.32
CA GLY A 141 13.69 11.18 15.89
C GLY A 141 12.17 10.93 15.95
N GLN A 142 11.74 9.75 16.41
CA GLN A 142 10.35 9.53 16.79
C GLN A 142 9.93 10.55 17.86
N THR A 143 8.89 11.32 17.57
CA THR A 143 8.31 12.25 18.54
C THR A 143 7.31 11.52 19.44
N PRO A 144 7.18 11.90 20.72
CA PRO A 144 6.28 11.20 21.64
C PRO A 144 4.81 11.22 21.20
N PHE A 145 4.11 10.12 21.45
CA PHE A 145 2.66 10.02 21.31
C PHE A 145 1.92 10.62 22.50
N ALA A 146 0.64 10.92 22.28
CA ALA A 146 -0.26 11.25 23.36
C ALA A 146 -0.40 10.05 24.30
N THR A 147 -0.61 10.32 25.60
CA THR A 147 -0.81 9.26 26.61
C THR A 147 -2.05 8.41 26.35
N TRP A 148 -3.01 8.93 25.58
CA TRP A 148 -4.22 8.21 25.16
C TRP A 148 -4.04 7.42 23.86
N SER A 149 -2.89 7.47 23.19
CA SER A 149 -2.67 6.74 21.94
C SER A 149 -2.68 5.22 22.18
N PRO A 150 -3.24 4.40 21.26
CA PRO A 150 -3.15 2.94 21.35
C PRO A 150 -1.71 2.42 21.32
N PHE A 151 -0.77 3.22 20.82
CA PHE A 151 0.64 2.85 20.71
C PHE A 151 1.48 3.38 21.90
N ALA A 152 0.86 4.10 22.82
CA ALA A 152 1.48 4.56 24.07
C ALA A 152 1.66 3.41 25.08
N LEU A 153 0.86 2.35 24.95
CA LEU A 153 0.88 1.20 25.85
C LEU A 153 1.80 0.12 25.32
N PRO A 154 2.48 -0.64 26.19
CA PRO A 154 3.20 -1.84 25.78
C PRO A 154 2.27 -2.83 25.06
N HIS A 155 2.71 -3.39 23.95
CA HIS A 155 1.96 -4.37 23.19
C HIS A 155 2.79 -5.66 23.06
N GLY A 156 2.34 -6.73 23.73
CA GLY A 156 3.09 -7.99 23.76
C GLY A 156 4.44 -7.84 24.46
N SER A 157 5.53 -8.18 23.77
CA SER A 157 6.91 -8.02 24.26
C SER A 157 7.48 -6.61 24.04
N ASP A 158 6.79 -5.78 23.27
CA ASP A 158 7.37 -4.55 22.76
C ASP A 158 7.03 -3.40 23.71
N PRO A 159 8.04 -2.56 24.07
CA PRO A 159 7.77 -1.38 24.87
C PRO A 159 6.85 -0.44 24.08
N GLY A 160 5.90 0.20 24.77
CA GLY A 160 5.10 1.26 24.15
C GLY A 160 6.01 2.39 23.64
N ALA A 161 5.53 3.14 22.64
CA ALA A 161 6.27 4.29 22.14
C ALA A 161 6.44 5.36 23.25
N PRO A 162 7.46 6.24 23.13
CA PRO A 162 7.61 7.37 24.03
C PRO A 162 6.32 8.19 24.11
N THR A 163 5.97 8.66 25.31
CA THR A 163 4.76 9.46 25.54
C THR A 163 5.07 10.86 26.08
N ASP A 164 4.22 11.82 25.75
CA ASP A 164 4.23 13.17 26.33
C ASP A 164 2.77 13.58 26.61
N PRO A 165 2.42 13.98 27.86
CA PRO A 165 1.07 14.43 28.19
C PRO A 165 0.61 15.67 27.41
N ASN A 166 1.53 16.43 26.81
CA ASN A 166 1.21 17.57 25.95
C ASN A 166 1.12 17.19 24.47
N SER A 167 1.53 15.97 24.09
CA SER A 167 1.39 15.49 22.73
C SER A 167 -0.08 15.18 22.44
N GLN A 168 -0.48 15.41 21.19
CA GLN A 168 -1.77 14.98 20.67
C GLN A 168 -1.61 13.92 19.58
N LYS A 169 -0.39 13.39 19.41
CA LYS A 169 -0.11 12.42 18.35
C LYS A 169 -0.77 11.08 18.65
N TRP A 170 -1.60 10.68 17.71
CA TRP A 170 -2.28 9.39 17.69
C TRP A 170 -1.37 8.31 17.09
N GLY A 171 -0.71 8.58 15.98
CA GLY A 171 0.23 7.68 15.31
C GLY A 171 1.23 8.45 14.45
N GLU A 172 1.84 7.79 13.47
CA GLU A 172 2.89 8.38 12.62
C GLU A 172 2.45 8.67 11.20
N TYR A 173 1.43 7.95 10.72
CA TYR A 173 0.99 8.08 9.35
C TYR A 173 0.39 9.46 9.09
N ARG A 174 0.74 10.03 7.93
CA ARG A 174 0.21 11.29 7.42
C ARG A 174 -0.25 11.06 5.99
N SER A 175 -1.49 11.43 5.70
CA SER A 175 -2.10 11.18 4.39
C SER A 175 -1.76 12.26 3.36
N ASN A 176 -1.34 13.45 3.79
CA ASN A 176 -1.08 14.59 2.90
C ASN A 176 0.35 15.15 3.02
N ALA A 177 1.27 14.38 3.61
CA ALA A 177 2.64 14.80 3.85
C ALA A 177 3.55 13.60 4.10
N ASP A 178 4.85 13.81 4.01
CA ASP A 178 5.86 12.80 4.31
C ASP A 178 5.67 12.20 5.69
N PHE A 179 5.89 10.89 5.78
CA PHE A 179 5.90 10.17 7.04
C PHE A 179 7.10 9.22 7.11
N THR A 180 7.62 9.05 8.32
CA THR A 180 8.64 8.06 8.66
C THR A 180 7.97 7.07 9.58
N MET A 181 8.16 5.77 9.34
CA MET A 181 7.62 4.72 10.20
C MET A 181 8.58 3.55 10.23
N ALA A 182 8.96 3.15 11.44
CA ALA A 182 9.93 2.08 11.64
C ALA A 182 9.27 0.71 11.65
N ASN A 183 10.08 -0.33 11.45
CA ASN A 183 9.77 -1.71 11.83
C ASN A 183 10.63 -2.16 13.02
N ASP A 184 10.37 -3.35 13.54
CA ASP A 184 11.12 -3.94 14.68
C ASP A 184 12.59 -4.26 14.37
N LEU A 185 13.00 -4.18 13.10
CA LEU A 185 14.40 -4.32 12.69
C LEU A 185 15.16 -2.99 12.74
N GLY A 186 14.48 -1.90 13.12
CA GLY A 186 15.05 -0.54 13.19
C GLY A 186 15.14 0.15 11.82
N GLU A 187 14.51 -0.40 10.78
CA GLU A 187 14.44 0.25 9.47
C GLU A 187 13.34 1.32 9.50
N ALA A 188 13.72 2.59 9.35
CA ALA A 188 12.80 3.72 9.41
C ALA A 188 12.87 4.59 8.13
N PRO A 189 12.51 4.07 6.95
CA PRO A 189 12.50 4.87 5.74
C PRO A 189 11.43 5.96 5.82
N THR A 190 11.73 7.11 5.23
CA THR A 190 10.74 8.17 5.01
C THR A 190 10.07 7.97 3.66
N SER A 191 8.75 7.85 3.65
CA SER A 191 7.94 7.85 2.44
C SER A 191 7.56 9.29 2.10
N HIS A 192 7.92 9.75 0.90
CA HIS A 192 7.63 11.12 0.47
C HIS A 192 6.28 11.22 -0.21
N PHE A 193 5.48 12.20 0.19
CA PHE A 193 4.15 12.44 -0.38
C PHE A 193 4.27 12.96 -1.81
N ILE A 194 3.47 12.37 -2.71
CA ILE A 194 3.40 12.76 -4.12
C ILE A 194 2.08 13.47 -4.38
N ALA A 195 0.97 12.81 -4.05
CA ALA A 195 -0.37 13.31 -4.30
C ALA A 195 -1.40 12.54 -3.45
N GLY A 196 -2.60 13.08 -3.31
CA GLY A 196 -3.71 12.43 -2.65
C GLY A 196 -4.99 13.19 -2.88
N ASP A 197 -6.12 12.50 -2.77
CA ASP A 197 -7.44 13.08 -2.92
C ASP A 197 -8.48 12.22 -2.17
N GLY A 198 -9.65 12.78 -1.90
CA GLY A 198 -10.72 12.08 -1.19
C GLY A 198 -12.10 12.63 -1.50
N THR A 199 -13.10 11.77 -1.49
CA THR A 199 -14.50 12.17 -1.59
C THR A 199 -15.15 12.11 -0.22
N SER A 200 -15.92 13.12 0.17
CA SER A 200 -16.59 13.17 1.48
C SER A 200 -17.99 12.60 1.49
N THR A 201 -18.56 12.36 0.30
CA THR A 201 -19.96 11.91 0.12
C THR A 201 -20.12 10.87 -0.99
N GLY A 202 -19.15 10.74 -1.89
CA GLY A 202 -19.11 9.70 -2.90
C GLY A 202 -18.61 8.37 -2.35
N ASN A 203 -18.86 7.29 -3.09
CA ASN A 203 -18.42 5.93 -2.77
C ASN A 203 -17.31 5.44 -3.72
N SER A 204 -16.78 6.32 -4.58
CA SER A 204 -15.74 5.99 -5.54
C SER A 204 -14.84 7.21 -5.79
N ILE A 205 -13.56 6.95 -6.05
CA ILE A 205 -12.56 7.95 -6.41
C ILE A 205 -11.52 7.36 -7.35
N SER A 206 -10.99 8.17 -8.26
CA SER A 206 -9.97 7.74 -9.23
C SER A 206 -8.73 8.64 -9.16
N GLY A 207 -7.59 8.07 -9.56
CA GLY A 207 -6.34 8.80 -9.75
C GLY A 207 -5.74 8.51 -11.12
N ASN A 208 -5.13 9.53 -11.73
CA ASN A 208 -4.39 9.44 -12.99
C ASN A 208 -3.08 10.21 -12.83
N TYR A 209 -1.96 9.52 -13.01
CA TYR A 209 -0.63 10.09 -12.80
C TYR A 209 0.34 9.60 -13.87
N VAL A 210 1.32 10.45 -14.22
CA VAL A 210 2.53 10.03 -14.94
C VAL A 210 3.64 9.94 -13.93
N LEU A 211 4.13 8.73 -13.69
CA LEU A 211 5.17 8.44 -12.69
C LEU A 211 6.41 7.87 -13.37
N GLY A 212 7.58 8.21 -12.85
CA GLY A 212 8.85 7.64 -13.30
C GLY A 212 9.07 6.18 -12.84
N PRO A 213 10.22 5.58 -13.15
CA PRO A 213 10.62 4.33 -12.54
C PRO A 213 10.74 4.48 -11.02
N GLY A 214 10.28 3.47 -10.27
CA GLY A 214 10.32 3.50 -8.81
C GLY A 214 9.33 2.52 -8.16
N ILE A 215 9.40 2.45 -6.84
CA ILE A 215 8.47 1.66 -6.02
C ILE A 215 7.59 2.65 -5.24
N TYR A 216 6.29 2.48 -5.39
CA TYR A 216 5.29 3.43 -4.93
C TYR A 216 4.33 2.79 -3.94
N ASN A 217 3.86 3.62 -3.01
CA ASN A 217 2.82 3.29 -2.05
C ASN A 217 1.51 3.97 -2.45
N LEU A 218 0.46 3.19 -2.68
CA LEU A 218 -0.92 3.68 -2.72
C LEU A 218 -1.58 3.32 -1.39
N VAL A 219 -1.92 4.32 -0.59
CA VAL A 219 -2.58 4.14 0.70
C VAL A 219 -4.03 4.56 0.55
N VAL A 220 -4.96 3.73 1.01
CA VAL A 220 -6.41 3.96 0.96
C VAL A 220 -6.94 4.10 2.38
N GLY A 221 -7.85 5.05 2.60
CA GLY A 221 -8.51 5.29 3.88
C GLY A 221 -9.89 5.89 3.67
N GLY A 222 -10.64 6.07 4.75
CA GLY A 222 -11.94 6.76 4.70
C GLY A 222 -11.82 8.28 4.91
N ASN A 223 -12.75 9.03 4.33
CA ASN A 223 -12.77 10.49 4.27
C ASN A 223 -14.09 11.09 4.76
N ASN A 224 -14.56 10.65 5.93
CA ASN A 224 -15.80 11.12 6.53
C ASN A 224 -15.57 11.84 7.87
N GLN A 225 -16.01 13.09 7.97
CA GLN A 225 -15.81 13.94 9.16
C GLN A 225 -16.60 13.44 10.37
N ALA A 226 -17.86 13.02 10.21
CA ALA A 226 -18.66 12.57 11.35
C ALA A 226 -18.12 11.26 11.95
N ASN A 227 -17.62 10.37 11.09
CA ASN A 227 -16.90 9.19 11.53
C ASN A 227 -15.57 9.53 12.21
N LEU A 228 -14.83 10.55 11.72
CA LEU A 228 -13.61 11.02 12.37
C LEU A 228 -13.90 11.55 13.77
N ASP A 229 -14.89 12.43 13.92
CA ASP A 229 -15.27 13.01 15.21
C ASP A 229 -15.64 11.90 16.21
N SER A 230 -16.46 10.94 15.78
CA SER A 230 -16.87 9.80 16.61
C SER A 230 -15.67 8.93 17.00
N LEU A 231 -14.84 8.57 16.02
CA LEU A 231 -13.69 7.70 16.22
C LEU A 231 -12.67 8.33 17.18
N PHE A 232 -12.32 9.59 16.95
CA PHE A 232 -11.34 10.32 17.74
C PHE A 232 -11.84 10.55 19.17
N ASN A 233 -13.08 10.99 19.35
CA ASN A 233 -13.67 11.21 20.67
C ASN A 233 -13.73 9.90 21.48
N ASN A 234 -14.15 8.80 20.87
CA ASN A 234 -14.22 7.50 21.55
C ASN A 234 -12.83 6.96 21.91
N MET A 235 -11.84 7.18 21.04
CA MET A 235 -10.46 6.80 21.27
C MET A 235 -9.86 7.54 22.47
N VAL A 236 -10.02 8.87 22.53
CA VAL A 236 -9.53 9.70 23.64
C VAL A 236 -10.25 9.33 24.94
N ALA A 237 -11.59 9.21 24.89
CA ALA A 237 -12.40 8.88 26.07
C ALA A 237 -12.10 7.49 26.64
N SER A 238 -11.81 6.50 25.77
CA SER A 238 -11.46 5.14 26.20
C SER A 238 -10.01 4.96 26.64
N GLY A 239 -9.15 5.99 26.50
CA GLY A 239 -7.71 5.84 26.68
C GLY A 239 -7.14 4.74 25.78
N ALA A 240 -7.56 4.75 24.52
CA ALA A 240 -7.28 3.70 23.54
C ALA A 240 -7.56 2.27 24.03
N CYS A 241 -8.73 2.07 24.64
CA CYS A 241 -9.15 0.77 25.16
C CYS A 241 -8.19 0.16 26.21
N ALA A 242 -7.47 0.98 26.98
CA ALA A 242 -6.65 0.50 28.11
C ALA A 242 -7.47 -0.30 29.14
N THR A 243 -8.78 -0.03 29.23
CA THR A 243 -9.74 -0.77 30.04
C THR A 243 -11.00 -1.02 29.23
N ALA A 244 -11.57 -2.22 29.35
CA ALA A 244 -12.84 -2.56 28.72
C ALA A 244 -13.98 -1.70 29.33
N GLY A 245 -14.93 -1.28 28.50
CA GLY A 245 -16.02 -0.40 28.88
C GLY A 245 -16.77 0.16 27.68
N ALA A 246 -17.83 0.92 27.94
CA ALA A 246 -18.72 1.44 26.91
C ALA A 246 -17.99 2.33 25.87
N GLU A 247 -17.01 3.11 26.32
CA GLU A 247 -16.19 3.96 25.47
C GLU A 247 -15.28 3.13 24.55
N CYS A 248 -14.71 2.03 25.06
CA CYS A 248 -13.90 1.11 24.27
C CYS A 248 -14.76 0.34 23.25
N ASP A 249 -15.97 -0.07 23.65
CA ASP A 249 -16.94 -0.69 22.75
C ASP A 249 -17.33 0.28 21.62
N ALA A 250 -17.55 1.55 21.94
CA ALA A 250 -17.86 2.60 20.96
C ALA A 250 -16.67 2.89 20.02
N TYR A 251 -15.43 2.88 20.52
CA TYR A 251 -14.23 3.00 19.70
C TYR A 251 -14.09 1.81 18.75
N THR A 252 -14.31 0.59 19.26
CA THR A 252 -14.28 -0.65 18.47
C THR A 252 -15.36 -0.64 17.38
N ALA A 253 -16.58 -0.21 17.71
CA ALA A 253 -17.66 -0.07 16.75
C ALA A 253 -17.35 0.97 15.66
N ALA A 254 -16.73 2.09 16.00
CA ALA A 254 -16.32 3.10 15.02
C ALA A 254 -15.26 2.57 14.01
N ARG A 255 -14.47 1.55 14.42
CA ARG A 255 -13.43 0.90 13.62
C ARG A 255 -13.92 -0.28 12.78
N ILE A 256 -15.22 -0.58 12.77
CA ILE A 256 -15.74 -1.62 11.86
C ILE A 256 -15.29 -1.32 10.43
N GLY A 257 -14.88 -2.38 9.74
CA GLY A 257 -14.24 -2.34 8.45
C GLY A 257 -15.19 -1.88 7.35
N ARG A 258 -14.61 -1.29 6.31
CA ARG A 258 -15.29 -0.78 5.12
C ARG A 258 -14.69 -1.43 3.89
N GLY A 259 -15.49 -2.20 3.16
CA GLY A 259 -15.04 -2.92 1.98
C GLY A 259 -14.81 -1.99 0.79
N PHE A 260 -13.76 -2.25 0.02
CA PHE A 260 -13.55 -1.60 -1.28
C PHE A 260 -12.90 -2.53 -2.29
N ASN A 261 -12.97 -2.11 -3.55
CA ASN A 261 -12.26 -2.67 -4.69
C ASN A 261 -11.29 -1.63 -5.27
N ILE A 262 -10.10 -2.06 -5.68
CA ILE A 262 -9.17 -1.27 -6.49
C ILE A 262 -9.08 -1.90 -7.87
N GLN A 263 -9.35 -1.10 -8.89
CA GLN A 263 -8.98 -1.38 -10.27
C GLN A 263 -7.75 -0.54 -10.60
N PHE A 264 -6.63 -1.16 -10.94
CA PHE A 264 -5.34 -0.54 -11.16
C PHE A 264 -4.76 -0.96 -12.51
N THR A 265 -4.18 0.02 -13.21
CA THR A 265 -3.41 -0.21 -14.43
C THR A 265 -2.20 0.71 -14.46
N ALA A 266 -1.09 0.20 -14.98
CA ALA A 266 0.10 0.99 -15.27
C ALA A 266 0.58 0.61 -16.68
N ALA A 267 0.78 1.61 -17.54
CA ALA A 267 1.24 1.39 -18.91
C ALA A 267 2.36 2.39 -19.24
N PRO A 268 3.47 1.95 -19.85
CA PRO A 268 4.55 2.84 -20.28
C PRO A 268 4.04 4.01 -21.10
N VAL A 269 4.61 5.20 -20.88
CA VAL A 269 4.33 6.36 -21.73
C VAL A 269 4.93 6.10 -23.11
N PRO A 270 4.14 6.12 -24.20
CA PRO A 270 4.69 5.90 -25.53
C PRO A 270 5.75 6.94 -25.84
N VAL A 271 6.95 6.49 -26.23
CA VAL A 271 7.98 7.40 -26.70
C VAL A 271 7.46 8.07 -27.97
N PRO A 272 7.44 9.42 -28.06
CA PRO A 272 6.91 10.11 -29.22
C PRO A 272 7.54 9.60 -30.52
N ALA A 273 6.73 9.40 -31.56
CA ALA A 273 7.21 8.95 -32.88
C ALA A 273 8.35 9.83 -33.41
N ALA A 274 8.35 11.11 -33.04
CA ALA A 274 9.43 12.05 -33.34
C ALA A 274 10.81 11.55 -32.87
N VAL A 275 10.95 10.91 -31.72
CA VAL A 275 12.25 10.39 -31.25
C VAL A 275 12.77 9.30 -32.18
N TYR A 276 11.88 8.41 -32.64
CA TYR A 276 12.24 7.39 -33.63
C TYR A 276 12.55 8.02 -34.99
N LEU A 277 11.77 8.99 -35.45
CA LEU A 277 11.98 9.69 -36.73
C LEU A 277 13.25 10.54 -36.73
N PHE A 278 13.56 11.24 -35.65
CA PHE A 278 14.81 11.99 -35.48
C PHE A 278 15.99 11.03 -35.39
N GLY A 279 15.89 9.96 -34.60
CA GLY A 279 16.95 8.96 -34.49
C GLY A 279 17.27 8.29 -35.83
N THR A 280 16.24 7.79 -36.53
CA THR A 280 16.39 7.18 -37.85
C THR A 280 16.82 8.19 -38.92
N GLY A 281 16.31 9.42 -38.86
CA GLY A 281 16.70 10.51 -39.75
C GLY A 281 18.18 10.87 -39.63
N LEU A 282 18.71 10.96 -38.41
CA LEU A 282 20.14 11.19 -38.15
C LEU A 282 21.01 10.06 -38.68
N VAL A 283 20.61 8.80 -38.46
CA VAL A 283 21.32 7.64 -39.03
C VAL A 283 21.31 7.67 -40.56
N GLY A 284 20.17 8.01 -41.17
CA GLY A 284 20.03 8.19 -42.62
C GLY A 284 20.97 9.27 -43.16
N LEU A 285 21.03 10.43 -42.51
CA LEU A 285 21.93 11.54 -42.84
C LEU A 285 23.41 11.15 -42.72
N ALA A 286 23.80 10.46 -41.65
CA ALA A 286 25.17 9.97 -41.47
C ALA A 286 25.56 8.94 -42.54
N GLY A 287 24.64 8.05 -42.92
CA GLY A 287 24.83 7.10 -44.02
C GLY A 287 25.06 7.79 -45.37
N LEU A 288 24.26 8.82 -45.67
CA LEU A 288 24.41 9.62 -46.88
C LEU A 288 25.74 10.38 -46.92
N ALA A 289 26.14 10.98 -45.79
CA ALA A 289 27.41 11.68 -45.66
C ALA A 289 28.61 10.75 -45.88
N ARG A 290 28.61 9.53 -45.31
CA ARG A 290 29.66 8.53 -45.54
C ARG A 290 29.74 8.09 -47.00
N ARG A 291 28.60 7.92 -47.67
CA ARG A 291 28.58 7.56 -49.10
C ARG A 291 29.21 8.67 -49.95
N ARG A 292 28.92 9.94 -49.66
CA ARG A 292 29.48 11.08 -50.38
C ARG A 292 31.00 11.19 -50.21
N MET A 293 31.51 10.92 -49.01
CA MET A 293 32.96 10.92 -48.74
C MET A 293 33.69 9.78 -49.46
N LYS A 294 33.11 8.57 -49.52
CA LYS A 294 33.70 7.44 -50.28
C LYS A 294 33.66 7.61 -51.80
N ALA A 295 32.75 8.41 -52.33
CA ALA A 295 32.67 8.70 -53.77
C ALA A 295 33.59 9.84 -54.21
N SER A 296 34.20 10.56 -53.27
CA SER A 296 35.10 11.70 -53.53
C SER A 296 36.58 11.39 -53.20
N ALA A 297 36.90 10.13 -52.89
CA ALA A 297 38.24 9.59 -52.68
C ALA A 297 38.53 8.56 -53.77
#